data_AF-A0A4V6YSE0-F1
#
_entry.id   AF-A0A4V6YSE0-F1
#
_cell.length_a   1.000
_cell.length_b   1.000
_cell.length_c   1.000
_cell.angle_alpha   90.00
_cell.angle_beta   90.00
_cell.angle_gamma   90.00
#
_symmetry.space_group_name_H-M   'P 1'
#
loop_
_entity.id
_entity.type
_entity.pdbx_description
1 polymer ?
#
loop_
_entity_poly.entity_id
_entity_poly.type
_entity_poly.pdbx_seq_one_letter_code
_entity_poly.pdbx_strand_id
1 'polypeptide(L)'
;MTENNQKKSNSIHTNNTDKDTIKHESIQTRINCDFFVRIVLAGLEIIKLLRVQDSLLHEPFGIGAGGDCSSGADLLAEAVFRKFLLPKYNLDSEESGILESDIKSSYTIVLDPLDGSSNFQSNIPYYGASLALCDESGKVCEACVINYVSREISYINDSLLTTTNIPCVFTLDSVGLYIPFTLLESSPKYFTSNSGLPYQPIDFSQLFNSRTCGDFAANPHIAIKLICDTIVETKKYLPEFNDEFMYKLFQHKVIERKFEPNYSASSLKCGIFEKASHFPEWVTILLQYKLKFRSLGATALSLGFSFRYLFVLLPTSVRKYDGMAGFYLAQNQYIKGNVGKYLQAIPSMKRNINDKEHIIISVNPQIVDILCQITSRHQKE
;
A
#
# COMPACT_ATOMS: atom_id res chain seq x y z
N MET A 1 -25.51 -42.93 51.51
CA MET A 1 -25.95 -41.56 51.88
C MET A 1 -24.69 -40.75 52.15
N THR A 2 -23.91 -40.46 51.10
CA THR A 2 -23.87 -39.18 50.36
C THR A 2 -23.28 -38.03 51.18
N GLU A 3 -21.94 -37.96 51.17
CA GLU A 3 -21.18 -36.73 51.44
C GLU A 3 -21.26 -35.82 50.21
N ASN A 4 -21.85 -34.64 50.38
CA ASN A 4 -21.97 -33.61 49.36
C ASN A 4 -20.77 -32.64 49.45
N ASN A 5 -19.87 -32.72 48.47
CA ASN A 5 -18.84 -31.72 48.22
C ASN A 5 -19.44 -30.52 47.47
N GLN A 6 -19.48 -29.35 48.10
CA GLN A 6 -19.67 -28.07 47.41
C GLN A 6 -18.37 -27.67 46.69
N LYS A 7 -18.31 -27.86 45.37
CA LYS A 7 -17.35 -27.16 44.50
C LYS A 7 -18.01 -25.88 43.96
N LYS A 8 -17.58 -24.73 44.47
CA LYS A 8 -17.78 -23.42 43.82
C LYS A 8 -17.02 -23.41 42.49
N SER A 9 -17.76 -23.33 41.38
CA SER A 9 -17.24 -22.98 40.07
C SER A 9 -17.10 -21.46 39.97
N ASN A 10 -15.88 -20.93 40.14
CA ASN A 10 -15.56 -19.58 39.69
C ASN A 10 -15.30 -19.63 38.18
N SER A 11 -16.29 -19.27 37.36
CA SER A 11 -16.04 -18.97 35.95
C SER A 11 -15.44 -17.58 35.86
N ILE A 12 -14.15 -17.50 35.50
CA ILE A 12 -13.48 -16.25 35.19
C ILE A 12 -14.09 -15.74 33.88
N HIS A 13 -14.94 -14.73 33.98
CA HIS A 13 -15.36 -13.91 32.85
C HIS A 13 -14.14 -13.08 32.41
N THR A 14 -13.41 -13.56 31.40
CA THR A 14 -12.40 -12.75 30.72
C THR A 14 -13.12 -11.85 29.72
N ASN A 15 -13.11 -10.55 29.99
CA ASN A 15 -13.74 -9.53 29.15
C ASN A 15 -13.11 -9.49 27.75
N ASN A 16 -13.91 -9.29 26.69
CA ASN A 16 -13.43 -9.18 25.31
C ASN A 16 -12.36 -8.09 25.11
N THR A 17 -12.38 -7.04 25.94
CA THR A 17 -11.41 -5.95 25.92
C THR A 17 -9.97 -6.40 26.21
N ASP A 18 -9.77 -7.40 27.07
CA ASP A 18 -8.43 -7.89 27.41
C ASP A 18 -7.84 -8.76 26.29
N LYS A 19 -8.69 -9.52 25.59
CA LYS A 19 -8.25 -10.32 24.43
C LYS A 19 -7.86 -9.45 23.23
N ASP A 20 -8.60 -8.37 22.99
CA ASP A 20 -8.29 -7.44 21.90
C ASP A 20 -7.00 -6.63 22.19
N THR A 21 -6.76 -6.29 23.46
CA THR A 21 -5.53 -5.59 23.89
C THR A 21 -4.29 -6.49 23.79
N ILE A 22 -4.37 -7.75 24.25
CA ILE A 22 -3.28 -8.74 24.13
C ILE A 22 -2.99 -9.05 22.64
N LYS A 23 -4.02 -9.11 21.80
CA LYS A 23 -3.88 -9.29 20.34
C LYS A 23 -3.28 -8.05 19.65
N HIS A 24 -3.49 -6.85 20.20
CA HIS A 24 -2.92 -5.60 19.70
C HIS A 24 -1.41 -5.51 19.96
N GLU A 25 -0.95 -5.72 21.20
CA GLU A 25 0.49 -5.75 21.54
C GLU A 25 1.25 -6.84 20.75
N SER A 26 0.60 -7.99 20.51
CA SER A 26 1.21 -9.09 19.75
C SER A 26 1.45 -8.79 18.26
N ILE A 27 0.75 -7.80 17.69
CA ILE A 27 0.85 -7.46 16.26
C ILE A 27 1.83 -6.34 16.04
N GLN A 28 1.82 -5.30 16.88
CA GLN A 28 2.77 -4.19 16.76
C GLN A 28 4.23 -4.67 16.87
N THR A 29 4.49 -5.62 17.77
CA THR A 29 5.81 -6.26 17.94
C THR A 29 6.25 -7.13 16.78
N ARG A 30 5.36 -7.46 15.84
CA ARG A 30 5.64 -8.25 14.63
C ARG A 30 5.80 -7.41 13.38
N ILE A 31 5.52 -6.11 13.45
CA ILE A 31 5.78 -5.16 12.37
C ILE A 31 7.28 -4.91 12.29
N ASN A 32 7.84 -4.92 11.09
CA ASN A 32 9.21 -4.45 10.88
C ASN A 32 9.20 -2.92 10.91
N CYS A 33 9.71 -2.35 12.00
CA CYS A 33 9.67 -0.91 12.23
C CYS A 33 10.30 -0.10 11.09
N ASP A 34 11.46 -0.51 10.58
CA ASP A 34 12.24 0.31 9.65
C ASP A 34 11.49 0.50 8.32
N PHE A 35 11.06 -0.59 7.67
CA PHE A 35 10.33 -0.53 6.40
C PHE A 35 8.95 0.12 6.60
N PHE A 36 8.18 -0.33 7.59
CA PHE A 36 6.82 0.14 7.79
C PHE A 36 6.74 1.63 8.11
N VAL A 37 7.59 2.14 9.02
CA VAL A 37 7.55 3.56 9.40
C VAL A 37 8.01 4.47 8.27
N ARG A 38 9.02 4.07 7.47
CA ARG A 38 9.41 4.82 6.27
C ARG A 38 8.25 4.98 5.30
N ILE A 39 7.48 3.92 5.09
CA ILE A 39 6.30 3.92 4.22
C ILE A 39 5.18 4.80 4.78
N VAL A 40 4.94 4.74 6.09
CA VAL A 40 3.95 5.61 6.74
C VAL A 40 4.29 7.08 6.51
N LEU A 41 5.53 7.48 6.76
CA LEU A 41 5.94 8.88 6.58
C LEU A 41 5.91 9.30 5.11
N ALA A 42 6.34 8.42 4.18
CA ALA A 42 6.24 8.66 2.75
C ALA A 42 4.77 8.84 2.31
N GLY A 43 3.88 7.95 2.74
CA GLY A 43 2.45 8.03 2.44
C GLY A 43 1.83 9.31 2.97
N LEU A 44 2.17 9.73 4.18
CA LEU A 44 1.70 11.01 4.76
C LEU A 44 2.18 12.23 3.97
N GLU A 45 3.42 12.23 3.48
CA GLU A 45 3.93 13.31 2.62
C GLU A 45 3.26 13.30 1.24
N ILE A 46 3.10 12.13 0.61
CA ILE A 46 2.46 12.03 -0.71
C ILE A 46 0.99 12.45 -0.65
N ILE A 47 0.26 12.08 0.41
CA ILE A 47 -1.12 12.55 0.63
C ILE A 47 -1.18 14.09 0.69
N LYS A 48 -0.17 14.75 1.26
CA LYS A 48 -0.08 16.23 1.28
C LYS A 48 0.31 16.80 -0.08
N LEU A 49 1.29 16.19 -0.74
CA LEU A 49 1.77 16.56 -2.08
C LEU A 49 0.63 16.54 -3.11
N LEU A 50 -0.13 15.43 -3.18
CA LEU A 50 -1.21 15.24 -4.16
C LEU A 50 -2.44 16.12 -3.90
N ARG A 51 -2.46 16.89 -2.82
CA ARG A 51 -3.50 17.91 -2.54
C ARG A 51 -3.11 19.30 -3.03
N VAL A 52 -1.85 19.50 -3.41
CA VAL A 52 -1.42 20.77 -3.97
C VAL A 52 -2.09 20.97 -5.32
N GLN A 53 -2.71 22.13 -5.50
CA GLN A 53 -3.39 22.49 -6.75
C GLN A 53 -2.41 23.17 -7.72
N ASP A 54 -1.47 22.39 -8.25
CA ASP A 54 -0.45 22.88 -9.20
C ASP A 54 -0.44 22.05 -10.47
N SER A 55 -0.40 22.74 -11.62
CA SER A 55 -0.51 22.10 -12.93
C SER A 55 0.63 21.13 -13.23
N LEU A 56 1.82 21.31 -12.60
CA LEU A 56 2.97 20.44 -12.83
C LEU A 56 2.67 18.98 -12.47
N LEU A 57 1.77 18.72 -11.52
CA LEU A 57 1.35 17.36 -11.16
C LEU A 57 0.69 16.61 -12.33
N HIS A 58 0.10 17.34 -13.29
CA HIS A 58 -0.62 16.78 -14.43
C HIS A 58 0.23 16.74 -15.71
N GLU A 59 1.39 17.39 -15.73
CA GLU A 59 2.27 17.47 -16.90
C GLU A 59 2.94 16.11 -17.19
N PRO A 60 3.09 15.70 -18.46
CA PRO A 60 3.77 14.47 -18.85
C PRO A 60 5.31 14.66 -18.94
N PHE A 61 6.08 13.67 -18.50
CA PHE A 61 7.56 13.74 -18.38
C PHE A 61 8.33 12.58 -19.00
N GLY A 62 7.73 11.88 -19.98
CA GLY A 62 8.39 10.81 -20.73
C GLY A 62 7.98 9.41 -20.24
N ILE A 63 8.56 8.38 -20.86
CA ILE A 63 8.20 6.98 -20.61
C ILE A 63 9.01 6.44 -19.44
N GLY A 64 8.33 5.98 -18.39
CA GLY A 64 8.94 5.32 -17.23
C GLY A 64 9.38 3.88 -17.53
N ALA A 65 10.09 3.27 -16.58
CA ALA A 65 10.51 1.87 -16.68
C ALA A 65 9.34 0.87 -16.79
N GLY A 66 8.15 1.25 -16.33
CA GLY A 66 6.88 0.52 -16.51
C GLY A 66 6.35 0.50 -17.94
N GLY A 67 6.84 1.41 -18.80
CA GLY A 67 6.44 1.54 -20.20
C GLY A 67 5.31 2.55 -20.47
N ASP A 68 4.74 3.13 -19.41
CA ASP A 68 3.73 4.20 -19.50
C ASP A 68 4.36 5.59 -19.38
N CYS A 69 3.66 6.64 -19.81
CA CYS A 69 4.13 8.02 -19.67
C CYS A 69 3.94 8.50 -18.24
N SER A 70 5.03 8.85 -17.56
CA SER A 70 5.03 9.43 -16.21
C SER A 70 4.42 10.83 -16.23
N SER A 71 3.57 11.13 -15.27
CA SER A 71 3.14 12.49 -14.94
C SER A 71 4.01 13.10 -13.84
N GLY A 72 3.89 14.41 -13.62
CA GLY A 72 4.61 15.06 -12.53
C GLY A 72 4.23 14.51 -11.16
N ALA A 73 2.98 14.07 -10.97
CA ALA A 73 2.56 13.40 -9.75
C ALA A 73 3.29 12.08 -9.51
N ASP A 74 3.51 11.27 -10.56
CA ASP A 74 4.25 10.01 -10.47
C ASP A 74 5.71 10.28 -10.05
N LEU A 75 6.38 11.22 -10.73
CA LEU A 75 7.78 11.56 -10.44
C LEU A 75 7.99 12.17 -9.05
N LEU A 76 7.05 13.00 -8.58
CA LEU A 76 7.15 13.61 -7.26
C LEU A 76 6.81 12.61 -6.15
N ALA A 77 5.86 11.69 -6.38
CA ALA A 77 5.61 10.58 -5.47
C ALA A 77 6.84 9.67 -5.36
N GLU A 78 7.49 9.35 -6.49
CA GLU A 78 8.76 8.61 -6.50
C GLU A 78 9.85 9.38 -5.71
N ALA A 79 9.99 10.69 -5.90
CA ALA A 79 10.98 11.50 -5.17
C ALA A 79 10.76 11.43 -3.64
N VAL A 80 9.50 11.44 -3.18
CA VAL A 80 9.19 11.25 -1.77
C VAL A 80 9.58 9.84 -1.31
N PHE A 81 9.24 8.78 -2.05
CA PHE A 81 9.69 7.44 -1.69
C PHE A 81 11.21 7.29 -1.68
N ARG A 82 11.91 7.88 -2.65
CA ARG A 82 13.37 7.92 -2.74
C ARG A 82 13.97 8.57 -1.49
N LYS A 83 13.44 9.71 -1.05
CA LYS A 83 13.84 10.37 0.21
C LYS A 83 13.82 9.38 1.38
N PHE A 84 12.74 8.63 1.56
CA PHE A 84 12.58 7.75 2.72
C PHE A 84 13.26 6.38 2.58
N LEU A 85 13.38 5.82 1.38
CA LEU A 85 13.77 4.42 1.17
C LEU A 85 15.21 4.24 0.69
N LEU A 86 15.72 5.09 -0.22
CA LEU A 86 17.11 4.98 -0.72
C LEU A 86 18.20 5.06 0.35
N PRO A 87 18.00 5.70 1.52
CA PRO A 87 18.99 5.62 2.60
C PRO A 87 19.31 4.18 3.07
N LYS A 88 18.48 3.18 2.73
CA LYS A 88 18.65 1.80 3.20
C LYS A 88 18.36 0.70 2.17
N TYR A 89 17.49 0.95 1.20
CA TYR A 89 16.98 -0.07 0.28
C TYR A 89 17.23 0.32 -1.17
N ASN A 90 17.64 -0.65 -2.00
CA ASN A 90 17.59 -0.44 -3.44
C ASN A 90 16.12 -0.33 -3.87
N LEU A 91 15.84 0.40 -4.94
CA LEU A 91 14.51 0.50 -5.52
C LEU A 91 14.51 -0.06 -6.94
N ASP A 92 13.50 -0.85 -7.28
CA ASP A 92 13.08 -1.14 -8.64
C ASP A 92 11.74 -0.42 -8.85
N SER A 93 11.81 0.82 -9.32
CA SER A 93 10.67 1.72 -9.45
C SER A 93 10.03 1.64 -10.84
N GLU A 94 8.71 1.83 -10.91
CA GLU A 94 7.97 1.94 -12.16
C GLU A 94 8.42 3.14 -13.00
N GLU A 95 8.85 4.24 -12.37
CA GLU A 95 9.26 5.44 -13.09
C GLU A 95 10.72 5.35 -13.53
N SER A 96 11.65 5.17 -12.58
CA SER A 96 13.08 5.25 -12.85
C SER A 96 13.79 3.90 -13.08
N GLY A 97 13.13 2.76 -12.85
CA GLY A 97 13.79 1.45 -12.86
C GLY A 97 14.68 1.23 -11.63
N ILE A 98 15.85 0.62 -11.82
CA ILE A 98 16.77 0.28 -10.72
C ILE A 98 17.51 1.52 -10.21
N LEU A 99 17.40 1.78 -8.91
CA LEU A 99 18.12 2.81 -8.16
C LEU A 99 18.84 2.15 -6.98
N GLU A 100 20.15 2.36 -6.87
CA GLU A 100 20.96 1.83 -5.77
C GLU A 100 20.77 2.65 -4.49
N SER A 101 20.77 1.98 -3.34
CA SER A 101 20.73 2.66 -2.04
C SER A 101 22.03 3.42 -1.73
N ASP A 102 21.92 4.39 -0.82
CA ASP A 102 23.05 5.17 -0.30
C ASP A 102 24.09 4.29 0.44
N ILE A 103 23.67 3.12 0.90
CA ILE A 103 24.51 2.09 1.52
C ILE A 103 24.45 0.80 0.70
N LYS A 104 25.38 -0.13 0.92
CA LYS A 104 25.27 -1.47 0.32
C LYS A 104 24.10 -2.22 0.97
N SER A 105 23.03 -2.42 0.21
CA SER A 105 21.83 -3.15 0.64
C SER A 105 21.66 -4.45 -0.16
N SER A 106 21.32 -5.52 0.54
CA SER A 106 20.91 -6.81 -0.07
C SER A 106 19.41 -6.87 -0.36
N TYR A 107 18.66 -5.82 -0.02
CA TYR A 107 17.22 -5.76 -0.18
C TYR A 107 16.84 -4.78 -1.29
N THR A 108 15.83 -5.16 -2.06
CA THR A 108 15.28 -4.33 -3.15
C THR A 108 13.78 -4.17 -2.98
N ILE A 109 13.28 -2.96 -3.10
CA ILE A 109 11.84 -2.68 -3.07
C ILE A 109 11.35 -2.54 -4.51
N VAL A 110 10.41 -3.38 -4.92
CA VAL A 110 9.63 -3.16 -6.15
C VAL A 110 8.55 -2.13 -5.83
N LEU A 111 8.56 -1.00 -6.54
CA LEU A 111 7.78 0.19 -6.24
C LEU A 111 6.93 0.62 -7.44
N ASP A 112 5.63 0.76 -7.22
CA ASP A 112 4.76 1.64 -7.99
C ASP A 112 4.43 2.85 -7.10
N PRO A 113 4.96 4.06 -7.39
CA PRO A 113 4.75 5.22 -6.54
C PRO A 113 3.35 5.82 -6.68
N LEU A 114 2.62 5.54 -7.77
CA LEU A 114 1.29 6.07 -8.01
C LEU A 114 0.45 5.12 -8.91
N ASP A 115 -0.10 4.05 -8.33
CA ASP A 115 -1.09 3.20 -9.02
C ASP A 115 -2.39 4.00 -9.23
N GLY A 116 -2.89 3.99 -10.47
CA GLY A 116 -4.06 4.76 -10.87
C GLY A 116 -3.76 6.22 -11.24
N SER A 117 -2.62 6.53 -11.85
CA SER A 117 -2.27 7.90 -12.32
C SER A 117 -3.35 8.52 -13.19
N SER A 118 -4.00 7.76 -14.08
CA SER A 118 -5.13 8.25 -14.89
C SER A 118 -6.34 8.64 -14.03
N ASN A 119 -6.59 7.93 -12.93
CA ASN A 119 -7.64 8.30 -11.98
C ASN A 119 -7.28 9.62 -11.28
N PHE A 120 -6.04 9.77 -10.82
CA PHE A 120 -5.56 11.02 -10.24
C PHE A 120 -5.73 12.19 -11.21
N GLN A 121 -5.24 12.06 -12.45
CA GLN A 121 -5.37 13.08 -13.49
C GLN A 121 -6.83 13.44 -13.82
N SER A 122 -7.74 12.48 -13.67
CA SER A 122 -9.18 12.65 -13.94
C SER A 122 -9.99 13.06 -12.71
N ASN A 123 -9.35 13.34 -11.56
CA ASN A 123 -10.00 13.60 -10.28
C ASN A 123 -10.95 12.46 -9.80
N ILE A 124 -10.65 11.22 -10.19
CA ILE A 124 -11.32 10.03 -9.68
C ILE A 124 -10.61 9.60 -8.39
N PRO A 125 -11.29 9.58 -7.23
CA PRO A 125 -10.65 9.40 -5.93
C PRO A 125 -10.34 7.93 -5.63
N TYR A 126 -9.52 7.29 -6.48
CA TYR A 126 -9.04 5.92 -6.28
C TYR A 126 -7.66 5.75 -6.92
N TYR A 127 -6.62 5.99 -6.12
CA TYR A 127 -5.23 5.89 -6.50
C TYR A 127 -4.36 5.76 -5.24
N GLY A 128 -3.14 5.28 -5.39
CA GLY A 128 -2.30 4.94 -4.25
C GLY A 128 -0.92 4.45 -4.65
N ALA A 129 -0.28 3.61 -3.84
CA ALA A 129 1.04 3.06 -4.16
C ALA A 129 1.15 1.61 -3.76
N SER A 130 2.11 0.91 -4.35
CA SER A 130 2.41 -0.48 -4.02
C SER A 130 3.90 -0.71 -3.84
N LEU A 131 4.25 -1.45 -2.79
CA LEU A 131 5.62 -1.70 -2.37
C LEU A 131 5.80 -3.15 -1.94
N ALA A 132 6.76 -3.84 -2.53
CA ALA A 132 7.18 -5.18 -2.11
C ALA A 132 8.67 -5.18 -1.78
N LEU A 133 9.01 -5.45 -0.52
CA LEU A 133 10.39 -5.64 -0.08
C LEU A 133 10.83 -7.06 -0.40
N CYS A 134 11.85 -7.18 -1.24
CA CYS A 134 12.46 -8.43 -1.65
C CYS A 134 13.84 -8.59 -1.00
N ASP A 135 14.14 -9.82 -0.59
CA ASP A 135 15.49 -10.20 -0.18
C ASP A 135 16.43 -10.39 -1.39
N GLU A 136 17.69 -10.77 -1.12
CA GLU A 136 18.72 -10.98 -2.14
C GLU A 136 18.38 -12.05 -3.19
N SER A 137 17.46 -12.97 -2.86
CA SER A 137 17.00 -14.02 -3.77
C SER A 137 15.83 -13.57 -4.65
N GLY A 138 15.29 -12.36 -4.41
CA GLY A 138 14.08 -11.85 -5.04
C GLY A 138 12.80 -12.33 -4.37
N LYS A 139 12.87 -13.00 -3.22
CA LYS A 139 11.69 -13.42 -2.45
C LYS A 139 11.11 -12.22 -1.70
N VAL A 140 9.80 -12.01 -1.81
CA VAL A 140 9.08 -10.99 -1.04
C VAL A 140 9.02 -11.44 0.43
N CYS A 141 9.46 -10.58 1.34
CA CYS A 141 9.40 -10.80 2.79
C CYS A 141 8.43 -9.86 3.51
N GLU A 142 8.04 -8.76 2.86
CA GLU A 142 7.19 -7.72 3.41
C GLU A 142 6.56 -6.91 2.27
N ALA A 143 5.27 -6.56 2.39
CA ALA A 143 4.59 -5.80 1.36
C ALA A 143 3.54 -4.84 1.92
N CYS A 144 3.29 -3.77 1.16
CA CYS A 144 2.34 -2.74 1.48
C CYS A 144 1.63 -2.24 0.22
N VAL A 145 0.33 -1.94 0.34
CA VAL A 145 -0.42 -1.12 -0.61
C VAL A 145 -1.05 0.03 0.15
N ILE A 146 -0.80 1.26 -0.29
CA ILE A 146 -1.35 2.49 0.28
C ILE A 146 -2.49 2.94 -0.62
N ASN A 147 -3.63 3.32 -0.05
CA ASN A 147 -4.66 4.10 -0.73
C ASN A 147 -4.57 5.54 -0.22
N TYR A 148 -4.12 6.47 -1.07
CA TYR A 148 -3.90 7.86 -0.67
C TYR A 148 -5.19 8.61 -0.35
N VAL A 149 -6.31 8.18 -0.93
CA VAL A 149 -7.62 8.80 -0.73
C VAL A 149 -8.22 8.38 0.60
N SER A 150 -8.34 7.07 0.84
CA SER A 150 -8.84 6.56 2.13
C SER A 150 -7.82 6.71 3.26
N ARG A 151 -6.57 7.03 2.93
CA ARG A 151 -5.43 7.10 3.84
C ARG A 151 -5.21 5.79 4.57
N GLU A 152 -5.41 4.67 3.88
CA GLU A 152 -5.25 3.33 4.44
C GLU A 152 -4.01 2.65 3.87
N ILE A 153 -3.31 1.92 4.74
CA ILE A 153 -2.23 0.99 4.40
C ILE A 153 -2.74 -0.43 4.62
N SER A 154 -2.72 -1.26 3.58
CA SER A 154 -2.81 -2.72 3.68
C SER A 154 -1.40 -3.28 3.76
N TYR A 155 -1.06 -3.98 4.85
CA TYR A 155 0.31 -4.38 5.16
C TYR A 155 0.40 -5.81 5.70
N ILE A 156 1.43 -6.54 5.27
CA ILE A 156 1.79 -7.83 5.86
C ILE A 156 3.27 -8.13 5.66
N ASN A 157 3.85 -8.92 6.57
CA ASN A 157 5.20 -9.46 6.48
C ASN A 157 5.23 -10.94 6.90
N ASP A 158 6.37 -11.60 6.74
CA ASP A 158 6.55 -13.02 7.07
C ASP A 158 6.16 -13.35 8.52
N SER A 159 6.42 -12.45 9.49
CA SER A 159 6.04 -12.65 10.90
C SER A 159 4.52 -12.60 11.11
N LEU A 160 3.83 -11.64 10.47
CA LEU A 160 2.39 -11.46 10.58
C LEU A 160 1.61 -12.58 9.88
N LEU A 161 2.13 -13.16 8.80
CA LEU A 161 1.52 -14.32 8.14
C LEU A 161 1.31 -15.51 9.08
N THR A 162 2.11 -15.64 10.15
CA THR A 162 1.94 -16.68 11.17
C THR A 162 0.75 -16.45 12.11
N THR A 163 0.20 -15.23 12.12
CA THR A 163 -0.78 -14.77 13.13
C THR A 163 -2.09 -14.30 12.50
N THR A 164 -2.08 -13.85 11.24
CA THR A 164 -3.26 -13.37 10.53
C THR A 164 -3.38 -13.96 9.12
N ASN A 165 -4.62 -14.27 8.72
CA ASN A 165 -4.93 -14.75 7.37
C ASN A 165 -5.19 -13.61 6.37
N ILE A 166 -5.49 -12.40 6.87
CA ILE A 166 -5.69 -11.20 6.04
C ILE A 166 -4.62 -10.14 6.38
N PRO A 167 -4.29 -9.24 5.45
CA PRO A 167 -3.43 -8.09 5.74
C PRO A 167 -3.92 -7.27 6.93
N CYS A 168 -2.99 -6.69 7.67
CA CYS A 168 -3.33 -5.69 8.67
C CYS A 168 -3.61 -4.35 7.96
N VAL A 169 -4.69 -3.69 8.33
CA VAL A 169 -5.03 -2.37 7.80
C VAL A 169 -4.73 -1.29 8.83
N PHE A 170 -4.09 -0.22 8.39
CA PHE A 170 -3.78 0.95 9.21
C PHE A 170 -4.30 2.21 8.55
N THR A 171 -4.87 3.13 9.30
CA THR A 171 -5.26 4.46 8.85
C THR A 171 -4.17 5.48 9.20
N LEU A 172 -3.94 6.43 8.29
CA LEU A 172 -2.94 7.49 8.43
C LEU A 172 -3.61 8.83 8.76
N ASP A 173 -3.20 9.44 9.87
CA ASP A 173 -3.59 10.80 10.23
C ASP A 173 -2.37 11.69 10.42
N SER A 174 -2.41 12.89 9.85
CA SER A 174 -1.32 13.86 9.91
C SER A 174 -1.52 14.92 10.99
N VAL A 175 -2.65 14.92 11.70
CA VAL A 175 -3.01 15.96 12.70
C VAL A 175 -1.97 16.07 13.83
N GLY A 176 -1.15 15.04 14.07
CA GLY A 176 -0.07 15.03 15.07
C GLY A 176 1.35 15.35 14.58
N LEU A 177 1.58 15.60 13.28
CA LEU A 177 2.90 15.90 12.72
C LEU A 177 3.17 17.41 12.65
N TYR A 178 3.51 18.06 13.77
CA TYR A 178 3.91 19.48 13.76
C TYR A 178 4.97 19.83 14.82
N ILE A 179 6.10 20.40 14.37
CA ILE A 179 7.02 21.25 15.15
C ILE A 179 7.30 22.51 14.30
N PRO A 180 7.11 23.74 14.80
CA PRO A 180 7.38 24.98 14.05
C PRO A 180 8.88 25.26 13.83
N PHE A 181 9.21 25.81 12.66
CA PHE A 181 10.58 26.07 12.16
C PHE A 181 11.43 27.00 13.06
N THR A 182 10.83 27.87 13.87
CA THR A 182 11.51 28.86 14.72
C THR A 182 12.32 28.27 15.90
N LEU A 183 12.40 26.94 16.03
CA LEU A 183 12.98 26.25 17.19
C LEU A 183 14.23 25.41 16.87
N LEU A 184 14.65 25.33 15.61
CA LEU A 184 15.86 24.58 15.19
C LEU A 184 17.16 25.37 15.28
N GLU A 185 17.10 26.69 15.48
CA GLU A 185 18.29 27.54 15.68
C GLU A 185 18.79 27.53 17.14
N SER A 186 17.99 27.04 18.09
CA SER A 186 18.39 26.91 19.49
C SER A 186 18.70 25.46 19.86
N SER A 187 19.91 25.24 20.39
CA SER A 187 20.53 23.96 20.74
C SER A 187 19.62 22.93 21.46
N PRO A 188 19.99 21.61 21.46
CA PRO A 188 19.11 20.51 21.83
C PRO A 188 19.03 20.34 23.35
N LYS A 189 18.32 21.24 24.04
CA LYS A 189 17.99 21.06 25.45
C LYS A 189 16.49 21.25 25.66
N TYR A 190 15.84 20.11 25.91
CA TYR A 190 14.52 19.93 26.52
C TYR A 190 13.42 20.91 26.06
N PHE A 191 12.62 20.46 25.09
CA PHE A 191 11.33 21.08 24.82
C PHE A 191 10.19 20.18 25.27
N THR A 192 9.40 20.73 26.19
CA THR A 192 8.02 20.33 26.49
C THR A 192 7.09 21.26 25.70
N SER A 193 6.59 20.78 24.56
CA SER A 193 5.39 21.32 23.93
C SER A 193 4.49 20.13 23.56
N ASN A 194 3.18 20.26 23.81
CA ASN A 194 2.20 19.16 23.88
C ASN A 194 1.80 18.53 22.53
N SER A 195 2.69 18.50 21.53
CA SER A 195 2.58 17.70 20.30
C SER A 195 4.00 17.55 19.73
N GLY A 196 4.82 16.54 19.99
CA GLY A 196 4.52 15.13 20.20
C GLY A 196 4.88 14.30 18.96
N LEU A 197 6.06 14.51 18.33
CA LEU A 197 6.83 13.60 17.45
C LEU A 197 7.98 14.39 16.74
N PRO A 198 9.24 13.91 16.72
CA PRO A 198 10.38 14.62 16.13
C PRO A 198 10.47 14.43 14.61
N TYR A 199 9.42 14.80 13.86
CA TYR A 199 9.45 14.78 12.39
C TYR A 199 8.57 15.87 11.79
N GLN A 200 9.13 16.67 10.87
CA GLN A 200 8.42 17.70 10.14
C GLN A 200 8.33 17.34 8.65
N PRO A 201 7.11 17.12 8.12
CA PRO A 201 6.89 16.92 6.69
C PRO A 201 7.24 18.16 5.85
N ILE A 202 7.58 17.95 4.58
CA ILE A 202 7.76 19.03 3.60
C ILE A 202 6.49 19.89 3.49
N ASP A 203 6.65 21.21 3.51
CA ASP A 203 5.59 22.13 3.11
C ASP A 203 5.57 22.25 1.58
N PHE A 204 4.78 21.38 0.94
CA PHE A 204 4.66 21.38 -0.51
C PHE A 204 4.01 22.67 -1.06
N SER A 205 3.20 23.39 -0.27
CA SER A 205 2.65 24.67 -0.72
C SER A 205 3.77 25.70 -0.88
N GLN A 206 4.66 25.80 0.11
CA GLN A 206 5.82 26.68 0.04
C GLN A 206 6.81 26.26 -1.05
N LEU A 207 7.09 24.95 -1.17
CA LEU A 207 8.00 24.41 -2.18
C LEU A 207 7.52 24.70 -3.61
N PHE A 208 6.22 24.69 -3.84
CA PHE A 208 5.64 24.97 -5.14
C PHE A 208 5.60 26.49 -5.41
N ASN A 209 5.27 27.30 -4.39
CA ASN A 209 5.27 28.77 -4.52
C ASN A 209 6.65 29.36 -4.77
N SER A 210 7.73 28.79 -4.23
CA SER A 210 9.09 29.29 -4.45
C SER A 210 9.54 29.22 -5.91
N ARG A 211 8.85 28.44 -6.77
CA ARG A 211 9.05 28.45 -8.22
C ARG A 211 8.71 29.77 -8.90
N THR A 212 7.83 30.57 -8.30
CA THR A 212 7.28 31.79 -8.92
C THR A 212 8.26 32.96 -8.94
N CYS A 213 9.48 32.80 -8.40
CA CYS A 213 10.49 33.85 -8.32
C CYS A 213 11.73 33.51 -9.18
N GLY A 214 11.84 34.08 -10.38
CA GLY A 214 13.00 33.99 -11.29
C GLY A 214 12.73 33.29 -12.64
N ASP A 215 13.77 33.14 -13.48
CA ASP A 215 13.74 32.49 -14.82
C ASP A 215 13.33 31.00 -14.82
N PHE A 216 13.05 30.45 -13.64
CA PHE A 216 12.64 29.06 -13.37
C PHE A 216 11.21 28.72 -13.83
N ALA A 217 10.41 29.72 -14.17
CA ALA A 217 8.99 29.55 -14.53
C ALA A 217 8.75 29.02 -15.97
N ALA A 218 9.78 28.93 -16.83
CA ALA A 218 9.55 28.71 -18.27
C ALA A 218 9.59 27.25 -18.75
N ASN A 219 10.22 26.31 -18.02
CA ASN A 219 10.37 24.93 -18.47
C ASN A 219 9.92 23.89 -17.41
N PRO A 220 8.82 23.15 -17.63
CA PRO A 220 8.32 22.17 -16.67
C PRO A 220 9.31 21.04 -16.37
N HIS A 221 10.16 20.64 -17.34
CA HIS A 221 11.18 19.60 -17.12
C HIS A 221 12.28 20.03 -16.16
N ILE A 222 12.66 21.31 -16.17
CA ILE A 222 13.65 21.86 -15.22
C ILE A 222 12.99 21.97 -13.84
N ALA A 223 11.75 22.47 -13.79
CA ALA A 223 11.01 22.63 -12.55
C ALA A 223 10.77 21.30 -11.82
N ILE A 224 10.29 20.27 -12.51
CA ILE A 224 10.04 18.95 -11.91
C ILE A 224 11.32 18.35 -11.34
N LYS A 225 12.44 18.44 -12.09
CA LYS A 225 13.73 17.91 -11.67
C LYS A 225 14.22 18.60 -10.40
N LEU A 226 14.19 19.94 -10.37
CA LEU A 226 14.61 20.72 -9.21
C LEU A 226 13.81 20.37 -7.95
N ILE A 227 12.49 20.17 -8.09
CA ILE A 227 11.62 19.81 -6.96
C ILE A 227 11.91 18.39 -6.49
N CYS A 228 12.05 17.44 -7.40
CA CYS A 228 12.45 16.07 -7.06
C CYS A 228 13.78 16.07 -6.30
N ASP A 229 14.78 16.80 -6.79
CA ASP A 229 16.09 16.92 -6.14
C ASP A 229 15.96 17.55 -4.75
N THR A 230 15.17 18.63 -4.62
CA THR A 230 14.88 19.29 -3.34
C THR A 230 14.21 18.34 -2.35
N ILE A 231 13.21 17.57 -2.78
CA ILE A 231 12.53 16.57 -1.94
C ILE A 231 13.55 15.53 -1.43
N VAL A 232 14.36 14.97 -2.32
CA VAL A 232 15.36 13.95 -1.99
C VAL A 232 16.42 14.48 -1.02
N GLU A 233 16.88 15.72 -1.19
CA GLU A 233 17.85 16.37 -0.29
C GLU A 233 17.35 16.50 1.15
N THR A 234 16.03 16.55 1.38
CA THR A 234 15.47 16.60 2.74
C THR A 234 15.65 15.30 3.51
N LYS A 235 16.21 14.23 2.90
CA LYS A 235 16.55 12.98 3.61
C LYS A 235 17.49 13.18 4.81
N LYS A 236 18.27 14.26 4.81
CA LYS A 236 19.15 14.65 5.94
C LYS A 236 18.39 14.99 7.23
N TYR A 237 17.08 15.21 7.15
CA TYR A 237 16.20 15.51 8.28
C TYR A 237 15.32 14.31 8.69
N LEU A 238 15.58 13.11 8.17
CA LEU A 238 14.81 11.93 8.57
C LEU A 238 15.07 11.57 10.03
N PRO A 239 14.04 11.10 10.75
CA PRO A 239 14.21 10.61 12.11
C PRO A 239 14.94 9.26 12.08
N GLU A 240 15.36 8.81 13.24
CA GLU A 240 15.75 7.42 13.42
C GLU A 240 14.50 6.53 13.37
N PHE A 241 14.54 5.47 12.57
CA PHE A 241 13.42 4.54 12.39
C PHE A 241 13.53 3.39 13.39
N ASN A 242 13.15 3.64 14.64
CA ASN A 242 13.21 2.66 15.74
C ASN A 242 11.84 2.45 16.41
N ASP A 243 11.75 1.39 17.24
CA ASP A 243 10.51 0.98 17.88
C ASP A 243 9.90 2.08 18.77
N GLU A 244 10.73 2.91 19.40
CA GLU A 244 10.27 4.05 20.19
C GLU A 244 9.55 5.08 19.31
N PHE A 245 10.11 5.41 18.15
CA PHE A 245 9.47 6.31 17.20
C PHE A 245 8.17 5.72 16.64
N MET A 246 8.17 4.42 16.28
CA MET A 246 6.94 3.72 15.88
C MET A 246 5.87 3.76 16.99
N TYR A 247 6.26 3.50 18.24
CA TYR A 247 5.34 3.57 19.39
C TYR A 247 4.71 4.96 19.52
N LYS A 248 5.51 6.03 19.36
CA LYS A 248 4.99 7.41 19.38
C LYS A 248 4.00 7.66 18.24
N LEU A 249 4.21 7.10 17.04
CA LEU A 249 3.25 7.23 15.93
C LEU A 249 1.89 6.60 16.27
N PHE A 250 1.87 5.45 16.95
CA PHE A 250 0.64 4.85 17.45
C PHE A 250 0.03 5.65 18.62
N GLN A 251 0.85 6.06 19.59
CA GLN A 251 0.41 6.82 20.76
C GLN A 251 -0.27 8.14 20.37
N HIS A 252 0.26 8.83 19.37
CA HIS A 252 -0.26 10.09 18.84
C HIS A 252 -1.29 9.91 17.72
N LYS A 253 -1.75 8.68 17.46
CA LYS A 253 -2.75 8.35 16.42
C LYS A 253 -2.36 8.80 15.02
N VAL A 254 -1.07 8.92 14.74
CA VAL A 254 -0.58 9.11 13.36
C VAL A 254 -0.83 7.84 12.55
N ILE A 255 -0.70 6.69 13.22
CA ILE A 255 -1.09 5.39 12.71
C ILE A 255 -2.11 4.80 13.66
N GLU A 256 -3.28 4.42 13.14
CA GLU A 256 -4.26 3.65 13.90
C GLU A 256 -4.56 2.34 13.17
N ARG A 257 -4.53 1.22 13.90
CA ARG A 257 -4.92 -0.05 13.32
C ARG A 257 -6.43 -0.09 13.15
N LYS A 258 -6.88 -0.38 11.93
CA LYS A 258 -8.28 -0.64 11.63
C LYS A 258 -8.59 -2.12 11.77
N PHE A 259 -9.56 -2.43 12.62
CA PHE A 259 -10.06 -3.80 12.73
C PHE A 259 -10.98 -4.10 11.56
N GLU A 260 -10.49 -4.95 10.66
CA GLU A 260 -11.33 -5.49 9.60
C GLU A 260 -12.30 -6.51 10.20
N PRO A 261 -13.60 -6.43 9.86
CA PRO A 261 -14.53 -7.45 10.28
C PRO A 261 -14.08 -8.80 9.70
N ASN A 262 -14.41 -9.90 10.38
CA ASN A 262 -14.32 -11.21 9.77
C ASN A 262 -15.34 -11.24 8.62
N TYR A 263 -14.90 -10.88 7.41
CA TYR A 263 -15.74 -10.94 6.22
C TYR A 263 -16.11 -12.40 5.98
N SER A 264 -17.31 -12.80 6.40
CA SER A 264 -17.87 -14.05 5.91
C SER A 264 -18.12 -13.89 4.41
N ALA A 265 -17.90 -14.94 3.64
CA ALA A 265 -18.18 -14.94 2.21
C ALA A 265 -19.60 -14.48 1.86
N SER A 266 -20.57 -14.67 2.76
CA SER A 266 -21.97 -14.24 2.61
C SER A 266 -22.19 -12.72 2.75
N SER A 267 -21.27 -12.00 3.38
CA SER A 267 -21.37 -10.55 3.63
C SER A 267 -20.94 -9.69 2.44
N LEU A 268 -19.99 -10.17 1.64
CA LEU A 268 -19.44 -9.45 0.48
C LEU A 268 -20.42 -9.48 -0.71
N LYS A 269 -20.62 -8.33 -1.37
CA LYS A 269 -21.69 -8.16 -2.40
C LYS A 269 -21.20 -7.71 -3.77
N CYS A 270 -19.98 -7.19 -3.89
CA CYS A 270 -19.47 -6.61 -5.14
C CYS A 270 -18.03 -7.08 -5.35
N GLY A 271 -17.71 -7.49 -6.57
CA GLY A 271 -16.35 -7.77 -7.00
C GLY A 271 -15.70 -6.59 -7.71
N ILE A 272 -14.43 -6.75 -8.06
CA ILE A 272 -13.67 -5.88 -8.94
C ILE A 272 -13.39 -6.64 -10.23
N PHE A 273 -13.62 -5.98 -11.37
CA PHE A 273 -13.26 -6.47 -12.68
C PHE A 273 -12.46 -5.38 -13.39
N GLU A 274 -11.13 -5.52 -13.37
CA GLU A 274 -10.26 -4.53 -14.02
C GLU A 274 -10.35 -4.62 -15.54
N LYS A 275 -10.24 -3.46 -16.20
CA LYS A 275 -10.34 -3.33 -17.67
C LYS A 275 -11.63 -3.89 -18.27
N ALA A 276 -12.73 -3.91 -17.50
CA ALA A 276 -14.00 -4.53 -17.89
C ALA A 276 -14.58 -4.02 -19.23
N SER A 277 -14.31 -2.76 -19.58
CA SER A 277 -14.71 -2.16 -20.87
C SER A 277 -14.18 -2.89 -22.10
N HIS A 278 -13.06 -3.62 -21.97
CA HIS A 278 -12.46 -4.39 -23.06
C HIS A 278 -13.06 -5.80 -23.19
N PHE A 279 -13.94 -6.22 -22.27
CA PHE A 279 -14.46 -7.59 -22.18
C PHE A 279 -16.00 -7.60 -22.02
N PRO A 280 -16.76 -7.02 -22.97
CA PRO A 280 -18.22 -6.89 -22.87
C PRO A 280 -18.96 -8.23 -22.76
N GLU A 281 -18.42 -9.28 -23.36
CA GLU A 281 -18.93 -10.66 -23.26
C GLU A 281 -18.95 -11.14 -21.80
N TRP A 282 -17.82 -10.96 -21.09
CA TRP A 282 -17.71 -11.36 -19.68
C TRP A 282 -18.62 -10.52 -18.78
N VAL A 283 -18.75 -9.21 -19.08
CA VAL A 283 -19.70 -8.33 -18.41
C VAL A 283 -21.12 -8.90 -18.52
N THR A 284 -21.54 -9.28 -19.72
CA THR A 284 -22.87 -9.86 -19.97
C THR A 284 -23.09 -11.12 -19.14
N ILE A 285 -22.12 -12.04 -19.11
CA ILE A 285 -22.24 -13.27 -18.34
C ILE A 285 -22.27 -12.98 -16.83
N LEU A 286 -21.41 -12.11 -16.31
CA LEU A 286 -21.42 -11.72 -14.89
C LEU A 286 -22.78 -11.17 -14.46
N LEU A 287 -23.43 -10.36 -15.32
CA LEU A 287 -24.76 -9.82 -15.07
C LEU A 287 -25.84 -10.92 -15.04
N GLN A 288 -25.77 -11.93 -15.91
CA GLN A 288 -26.67 -13.09 -15.88
C GLN A 288 -26.56 -13.87 -14.56
N TYR A 289 -25.33 -14.03 -14.04
CA TYR A 289 -25.05 -14.63 -12.74
C TYR A 289 -25.35 -13.69 -11.55
N LYS A 290 -25.87 -12.47 -11.81
CA LYS A 290 -26.18 -11.43 -10.82
C LYS A 290 -24.97 -11.02 -9.97
N LEU A 291 -23.76 -11.15 -10.53
CA LEU A 291 -22.52 -10.74 -9.89
C LEU A 291 -22.27 -9.25 -10.17
N LYS A 292 -22.40 -8.43 -9.13
CA LYS A 292 -22.10 -6.99 -9.21
C LYS A 292 -20.59 -6.78 -9.22
N PHE A 293 -20.10 -5.85 -10.04
CA PHE A 293 -18.68 -5.48 -10.07
C PHE A 293 -18.45 -3.98 -10.31
N ARG A 294 -17.21 -3.55 -10.10
CA ARG A 294 -16.67 -2.25 -10.50
C ARG A 294 -15.35 -2.43 -11.25
N SER A 295 -15.04 -1.54 -12.18
CA SER A 295 -13.70 -1.39 -12.76
C SER A 295 -13.09 -0.15 -12.13
N LEU A 296 -12.03 -0.31 -11.34
CA LEU A 296 -11.52 0.78 -10.52
C LEU A 296 -10.31 1.46 -11.12
N GLY A 297 -9.57 0.81 -12.03
CA GLY A 297 -8.48 1.44 -12.77
C GLY A 297 -7.20 1.65 -11.97
N ALA A 298 -7.02 0.90 -10.87
CA ALA A 298 -5.79 0.86 -10.07
C ALA A 298 -5.57 -0.57 -9.59
N THR A 299 -4.72 -1.31 -10.29
CA THR A 299 -4.64 -2.79 -10.17
C THR A 299 -3.99 -3.21 -8.86
N ALA A 300 -2.97 -2.48 -8.41
CA ALA A 300 -2.28 -2.76 -7.17
C ALA A 300 -3.20 -2.54 -5.96
N LEU A 301 -4.04 -1.49 -6.00
CA LEU A 301 -5.08 -1.25 -4.99
C LEU A 301 -6.13 -2.37 -4.97
N SER A 302 -6.61 -2.76 -6.15
CA SER A 302 -7.57 -3.85 -6.30
C SER A 302 -7.04 -5.18 -5.73
N LEU A 303 -5.73 -5.46 -5.89
CA LEU A 303 -5.07 -6.62 -5.31
C LEU A 303 -4.84 -6.46 -3.79
N GLY A 304 -4.28 -5.34 -3.35
CA GLY A 304 -3.89 -5.09 -1.96
C GLY A 304 -5.07 -5.08 -0.98
N PHE A 305 -6.27 -4.75 -1.47
CA PHE A 305 -7.52 -4.78 -0.69
C PHE A 305 -8.48 -5.89 -1.11
N SER A 306 -8.02 -6.89 -1.87
CA SER A 306 -8.86 -7.97 -2.43
C SER A 306 -9.72 -8.71 -1.41
N PHE A 307 -9.28 -8.81 -0.15
CA PHE A 307 -10.03 -9.43 0.95
C PHE A 307 -11.34 -8.69 1.31
N ARG A 308 -11.53 -7.45 0.84
CA ARG A 308 -12.76 -6.65 1.00
C ARG A 308 -13.75 -6.82 -0.14
N TYR A 309 -13.41 -7.59 -1.18
CA TYR A 309 -14.22 -7.74 -2.38
C TYR A 309 -14.74 -9.16 -2.53
N LEU A 310 -15.91 -9.31 -3.14
CA LEU A 310 -16.47 -10.64 -3.43
C LEU A 310 -15.52 -11.44 -4.33
N PHE A 311 -14.87 -10.76 -5.28
CA PHE A 311 -13.80 -11.29 -6.11
C PHE A 311 -12.98 -10.14 -6.69
N VAL A 312 -11.78 -10.46 -7.19
CA VAL A 312 -11.02 -9.64 -8.14
C VAL A 312 -10.83 -10.47 -9.40
N LEU A 313 -11.23 -9.93 -10.54
CA LEU A 313 -11.07 -10.52 -11.86
C LEU A 313 -10.16 -9.61 -12.69
N LEU A 314 -9.00 -10.14 -13.08
CA LEU A 314 -8.02 -9.46 -13.92
C LEU A 314 -7.95 -10.21 -15.24
N PRO A 315 -8.39 -9.62 -16.36
CA PRO A 315 -8.52 -10.36 -17.61
C PRO A 315 -7.17 -10.61 -18.31
N THR A 316 -6.12 -9.88 -17.92
CA THR A 316 -4.78 -9.97 -18.49
C THR A 316 -3.75 -10.27 -17.42
N SER A 317 -2.50 -10.51 -17.85
CA SER A 317 -1.36 -10.51 -16.94
C SER A 317 -1.21 -9.16 -16.22
N VAL A 318 -0.67 -9.21 -15.01
CA VAL A 318 -0.39 -8.04 -14.16
C VAL A 318 1.09 -7.69 -14.29
N ARG A 319 1.46 -6.41 -14.21
CA ARG A 319 2.88 -6.01 -14.30
C ARG A 319 3.58 -6.30 -12.97
N LYS A 320 4.91 -6.32 -12.97
CA LYS A 320 5.66 -6.62 -11.73
C LYS A 320 5.36 -5.59 -10.63
N TYR A 321 5.26 -4.32 -11.01
CA TYR A 321 5.01 -3.19 -10.11
C TYR A 321 3.63 -3.33 -9.44
N ASP A 322 2.54 -3.53 -10.18
CA ASP A 322 1.22 -3.76 -9.58
C ASP A 322 1.10 -5.10 -8.81
N GLY A 323 1.81 -6.13 -9.28
CA GLY A 323 1.56 -7.52 -8.87
C GLY A 323 2.35 -7.98 -7.63
N MET A 324 3.61 -7.59 -7.47
CA MET A 324 4.49 -8.15 -6.43
C MET A 324 3.93 -7.94 -5.02
N ALA A 325 3.54 -6.69 -4.70
CA ALA A 325 2.95 -6.37 -3.41
C ALA A 325 1.54 -6.94 -3.27
N GLY A 326 0.71 -6.73 -4.31
CA GLY A 326 -0.68 -7.12 -4.32
C GLY A 326 -0.91 -8.62 -4.14
N PHE A 327 -0.15 -9.47 -4.86
CA PHE A 327 -0.26 -10.91 -4.71
C PHE A 327 0.29 -11.43 -3.38
N TYR A 328 1.33 -10.79 -2.84
CA TYR A 328 1.82 -11.14 -1.50
C TYR A 328 0.76 -10.81 -0.44
N LEU A 329 0.08 -9.67 -0.54
CA LEU A 329 -1.04 -9.34 0.35
C LEU A 329 -2.25 -10.30 0.17
N ALA A 330 -2.47 -10.80 -1.04
CA ALA A 330 -3.57 -11.72 -1.36
C ALA A 330 -3.23 -13.21 -1.11
N GLN A 331 -2.00 -13.56 -0.73
CA GLN A 331 -1.45 -14.93 -0.82
C GLN A 331 -2.24 -16.03 -0.08
N ASN A 332 -3.02 -15.66 0.92
CA ASN A 332 -3.86 -16.57 1.71
C ASN A 332 -5.28 -16.76 1.16
N GLN A 333 -5.66 -16.04 0.10
CA GLN A 333 -6.93 -16.18 -0.60
C GLN A 333 -6.87 -17.26 -1.67
N TYR A 334 -8.01 -17.60 -2.28
CA TYR A 334 -8.05 -18.52 -3.42
C TYR A 334 -7.67 -17.76 -4.69
N ILE A 335 -6.52 -18.11 -5.26
CA ILE A 335 -5.99 -17.50 -6.48
C ILE A 335 -5.93 -18.56 -7.60
N LYS A 336 -6.51 -18.25 -8.76
CA LYS A 336 -6.42 -19.05 -9.99
C LYS A 336 -6.03 -18.18 -11.17
N GLY A 337 -5.19 -18.69 -12.07
CA GLY A 337 -4.82 -18.00 -13.31
C GLY A 337 -3.33 -17.80 -13.53
N ASN A 338 -2.98 -16.84 -14.40
CA ASN A 338 -1.61 -16.51 -14.80
C ASN A 338 -0.80 -15.78 -13.70
N VAL A 339 -0.48 -16.49 -12.62
CA VAL A 339 0.37 -16.00 -11.51
C VAL A 339 1.73 -16.71 -11.42
N GLY A 340 2.03 -17.61 -12.37
CA GLY A 340 3.21 -18.48 -12.32
C GLY A 340 4.53 -17.74 -12.15
N LYS A 341 4.68 -16.58 -12.81
CA LYS A 341 5.90 -15.74 -12.72
C LYS A 341 6.18 -15.17 -11.33
N TYR A 342 5.18 -15.11 -10.44
CA TYR A 342 5.34 -14.60 -9.07
C TYR A 342 5.68 -15.71 -8.06
N LEU A 343 5.63 -16.99 -8.44
CA LEU A 343 5.81 -18.10 -7.50
C LEU A 343 7.23 -18.19 -6.93
N GLN A 344 8.24 -17.82 -7.72
CA GLN A 344 9.61 -17.76 -7.22
C GLN A 344 9.74 -16.70 -6.13
N ALA A 345 9.13 -15.53 -6.33
CA ALA A 345 9.16 -14.44 -5.39
C ALA A 345 8.21 -14.65 -4.19
N ILE A 346 7.10 -15.39 -4.37
CA ILE A 346 6.06 -15.62 -3.36
C ILE A 346 5.72 -17.12 -3.31
N PRO A 347 6.59 -17.96 -2.72
CA PRO A 347 6.40 -19.41 -2.70
C PRO A 347 5.18 -19.88 -1.88
N SER A 348 4.72 -19.06 -0.95
CA SER A 348 3.59 -19.31 -0.05
C SER A 348 2.20 -19.17 -0.71
N MET A 349 2.13 -18.64 -1.93
CA MET A 349 0.86 -18.40 -2.62
C MET A 349 0.11 -19.72 -2.90
N LYS A 350 -1.08 -19.90 -2.30
CA LYS A 350 -1.89 -21.11 -2.44
C LYS A 350 -2.50 -21.18 -3.85
N ARG A 351 -2.22 -22.25 -4.59
CA ARG A 351 -2.49 -22.35 -6.04
C ARG A 351 -3.67 -23.25 -6.43
N ASN A 352 -4.28 -22.91 -7.58
CA ASN A 352 -4.71 -23.88 -8.58
C ASN A 352 -4.35 -23.30 -9.97
N ILE A 353 -3.19 -23.70 -10.50
CA ILE A 353 -2.63 -23.19 -11.76
C ILE A 353 -3.41 -23.83 -12.92
N ASN A 354 -3.94 -22.97 -13.79
CA ASN A 354 -4.36 -23.33 -15.13
C ASN A 354 -3.68 -22.35 -16.09
N ASP A 355 -3.39 -22.77 -17.32
CA ASP A 355 -2.88 -21.95 -18.44
C ASP A 355 -3.93 -20.94 -18.95
N LYS A 356 -4.53 -20.20 -18.02
CA LYS A 356 -5.55 -19.19 -18.28
C LYS A 356 -4.90 -17.81 -18.29
N GLU A 357 -5.20 -17.00 -19.30
CA GLU A 357 -4.64 -15.64 -19.45
C GLU A 357 -5.09 -14.64 -18.37
N HIS A 358 -6.19 -14.95 -17.68
CA HIS A 358 -6.78 -14.14 -16.63
C HIS A 358 -6.48 -14.66 -15.23
N ILE A 359 -6.73 -13.82 -14.23
CA ILE A 359 -6.52 -14.11 -12.81
C ILE A 359 -7.82 -13.85 -12.06
N ILE A 360 -8.16 -14.78 -11.17
CA ILE A 360 -9.30 -14.70 -10.26
C ILE A 360 -8.79 -14.81 -8.83
N ILE A 361 -9.21 -13.88 -7.97
CA ILE A 361 -8.95 -13.89 -6.54
C ILE A 361 -10.27 -13.80 -5.80
N SER A 362 -10.47 -14.63 -4.77
CA SER A 362 -11.59 -14.48 -3.84
C SER A 362 -11.28 -15.14 -2.51
N VAL A 363 -11.90 -14.63 -1.44
CA VAL A 363 -11.98 -15.31 -0.15
C VAL A 363 -12.94 -16.51 -0.18
N ASN A 364 -13.80 -16.63 -1.21
CA ASN A 364 -14.78 -17.71 -1.36
C ASN A 364 -14.42 -18.65 -2.54
N PRO A 365 -14.12 -19.93 -2.31
CA PRO A 365 -13.76 -20.86 -3.36
C PRO A 365 -14.90 -21.12 -4.35
N GLN A 366 -16.16 -21.05 -3.91
CA GLN A 366 -17.33 -21.21 -4.79
C GLN A 366 -17.42 -20.08 -5.82
N ILE A 367 -17.07 -18.85 -5.43
CA ILE A 367 -17.04 -17.72 -6.37
C ILE A 367 -15.93 -17.91 -7.40
N VAL A 368 -14.77 -18.42 -6.99
CA VAL A 368 -13.69 -18.77 -7.91
C VAL A 368 -14.15 -19.81 -8.94
N ASP A 369 -14.87 -20.83 -8.51
CA ASP A 369 -15.38 -21.87 -9.42
C ASP A 369 -16.45 -21.35 -10.39
N ILE A 370 -17.37 -20.50 -9.92
CA ILE A 370 -18.35 -19.81 -10.78
C ILE A 370 -17.62 -18.97 -11.84
N LEU A 371 -16.66 -18.14 -11.43
CA LEU A 371 -15.90 -17.30 -12.35
C LEU A 371 -15.08 -18.12 -13.34
N CYS A 372 -14.52 -19.26 -12.92
CA CYS A 372 -13.83 -20.18 -13.82
C CYS A 372 -14.74 -20.74 -14.91
N GLN A 373 -16.01 -21.03 -14.60
CA GLN A 373 -16.98 -21.48 -15.60
C GLN A 373 -17.31 -20.36 -16.58
N ILE A 374 -17.48 -19.13 -16.08
CA ILE A 374 -17.76 -17.94 -16.88
C ILE A 374 -16.64 -17.69 -17.89
N THR A 375 -15.39 -17.66 -17.43
CA THR A 375 -14.25 -17.33 -18.30
C THR A 375 -13.88 -18.45 -19.27
N SER A 376 -14.23 -19.70 -18.97
CA SER A 376 -13.99 -20.84 -19.87
C SER A 376 -15.01 -20.95 -21.01
N ARG A 377 -16.23 -20.42 -20.87
CA ARG A 377 -17.24 -20.44 -21.95
C ARG A 377 -16.82 -19.57 -23.15
N HIS A 378 -16.10 -18.48 -22.90
CA HIS A 378 -15.58 -17.58 -23.94
C HIS A 378 -14.42 -18.18 -24.76
N GLN A 379 -13.65 -19.14 -24.24
CA GLN A 379 -12.55 -19.74 -25.02
C GLN A 379 -13.03 -20.78 -26.05
N LYS A 380 -14.33 -21.08 -26.10
CA LYS A 380 -14.93 -22.11 -26.96
C LYS A 380 -15.88 -21.56 -28.04
N GLU A 381 -16.06 -20.25 -28.06
CA GLU A 381 -16.73 -19.48 -29.12
C GLU A 381 -15.67 -18.64 -29.83
#